data_AF-W6TR19-F1
#
_entry.id   AF-W6TR19-F1
#
_cell.length_a   1.000
_cell.length_b   1.000
_cell.length_c   1.000
_cell.angle_alpha   90.00
_cell.angle_beta   90.00
_cell.angle_gamma   90.00
#
_symmetry.space_group_name_H-M   'P 1'
#
loop_
_entity.id
_entity.type
_entity.pdbx_description
1 polymer ?
#
loop_
_entity_poly.entity_id
_entity_poly.type
_entity_poly.pdbx_seq_one_letter_code
_entity_poly.pdbx_strand_id
1 'polypeptide(L)' 'MSRDNLASMAGMATETVSRILSDFKDEGLIERKGSQILILDHLKLHTMKN' A
#
# COMPACT_ATOMS: atom_id res chain seq x y z
N MET A 1 -7.13 3.55 -13.42
CA MET A 1 -6.51 4.25 -12.28
C MET A 1 -5.07 3.77 -12.16
N SER A 2 -4.14 4.51 -12.75
CA SER A 2 -2.74 4.11 -12.89
C SER A 2 -1.99 4.25 -11.56
N ARG A 3 -0.94 3.44 -11.36
CA ARG A 3 -0.08 3.46 -10.16
C ARG A 3 0.45 4.86 -9.85
N ASP A 4 0.61 5.67 -10.89
CA ASP A 4 0.96 7.09 -10.85
C ASP A 4 -0.01 7.93 -10.01
N ASN A 5 -1.33 7.69 -10.13
CA ASN A 5 -2.35 8.46 -9.41
C ASN A 5 -2.35 8.17 -7.90
N LEU A 6 -2.00 6.94 -7.51
CA LEU A 6 -1.85 6.56 -6.12
C LEU A 6 -0.59 7.16 -5.50
N ALA A 7 0.49 7.22 -6.28
CA ALA A 7 1.75 7.85 -5.90
C ALA A 7 1.58 9.36 -5.72
N SER A 8 0.91 10.03 -6.68
CA SER A 8 0.55 11.44 -6.58
C SER A 8 -0.38 11.74 -5.40
N MET A 9 -1.35 10.86 -5.12
CA MET A 9 -2.26 11.01 -3.98
C MET A 9 -1.55 10.82 -2.63
N ALA A 10 -0.57 9.93 -2.56
CA ALA A 10 0.27 9.72 -1.38
C ALA A 10 1.39 10.78 -1.25
N GLY A 11 1.63 11.61 -2.28
CA GLY A 11 2.72 12.58 -2.31
C GLY A 11 4.11 11.95 -2.38
N MET A 12 4.21 10.71 -2.87
CA MET A 12 5.44 9.90 -2.85
C MET A 12 5.79 9.42 -4.25
N ALA A 13 7.07 9.16 -4.51
CA ALA A 13 7.50 8.58 -5.79
C ALA A 13 6.84 7.20 -6.03
N THR A 14 6.42 6.92 -7.27
CA THR A 14 5.71 5.69 -7.66
C THR A 14 6.49 4.42 -7.31
N GLU A 15 7.82 4.47 -7.38
CA GLU A 15 8.71 3.37 -6.98
C GLU A 15 8.68 3.11 -5.46
N THR A 16 8.76 4.17 -4.64
CA THR A 16 8.67 4.08 -3.18
C THR A 16 7.33 3.51 -2.74
N VAL A 17 6.23 4.01 -3.32
CA VAL A 17 4.87 3.49 -3.03
C VAL A 17 4.75 2.03 -3.44
N SER A 18 5.31 1.64 -4.59
CA SER A 18 5.30 0.23 -4.99
C SER A 18 6.02 -0.68 -4.01
N ARG A 19 7.15 -0.21 -3.46
CA ARG A 19 7.97 -1.00 -2.55
C ARG A 19 7.24 -1.23 -1.23
N ILE A 20 6.73 -0.15 -0.65
CA ILE A 20 5.94 -0.19 0.59
C ILE A 20 4.69 -1.05 0.44
N LEU A 21 3.95 -0.93 -0.66
CA LEU A 21 2.79 -1.78 -0.93
C LEU A 21 3.16 -3.25 -1.13
N SER A 22 4.40 -3.55 -1.54
CA SER A 22 4.87 -4.93 -1.67
C SER A 22 5.23 -5.50 -0.30
N ASP A 23 5.94 -4.75 0.54
CA ASP A 23 6.18 -5.10 1.94
C ASP A 23 4.88 -5.34 2.70
N PHE A 24 3.91 -4.42 2.61
CA PHE A 24 2.61 -4.58 3.27
C PHE A 24 1.83 -5.80 2.78
N LYS A 25 2.02 -6.19 1.52
CA LYS A 25 1.41 -7.42 0.99
C LYS A 25 2.11 -8.65 1.55
N ASP A 26 3.44 -8.65 1.61
CA ASP A 26 4.25 -9.75 2.13
C ASP A 26 3.97 -10.00 3.62
N GLU A 27 3.80 -8.92 4.39
CA GLU A 27 3.41 -8.97 5.81
C GLU A 27 1.93 -9.35 6.04
N GLY A 28 1.15 -9.52 4.97
CA GLY A 28 -0.28 -9.87 5.04
C GLY A 28 -1.17 -8.73 5.56
N LEU A 29 -0.71 -7.48 5.47
CA LEU A 29 -1.44 -6.29 5.91
C LEU A 29 -2.44 -5.82 4.85
N ILE A 30 -2.08 -5.97 3.57
CA ILE A 30 -2.92 -5.64 2.43
C ILE A 30 -2.94 -6.76 1.39
N GLU A 31 -4.03 -6.86 0.65
CA GLU A 31 -4.15 -7.71 -0.54
C GLU A 31 -4.38 -6.83 -1.77
N ARG A 32 -3.87 -7.26 -2.92
CA ARG A 32 -4.05 -6.53 -4.18
C ARG A 32 -4.85 -7.37 -5.18
N LYS A 33 -6.04 -6.87 -5.56
CA LYS A 33 -6.87 -7.44 -6.62
C LYS A 33 -6.93 -6.48 -7.81
N GLY A 34 -5.99 -6.67 -8.75
CA GLY A 34 -5.84 -5.80 -9.92
C GLY A 34 -5.45 -4.37 -9.53
N SER A 35 -6.32 -3.42 -9.86
CA SER A 35 -6.18 -2.00 -9.48
C SER A 35 -6.79 -1.66 -8.11
N GLN A 36 -7.40 -2.63 -7.43
CA GLN A 36 -7.95 -2.45 -6.07
C GLN A 36 -6.97 -2.95 -5.01
N ILE A 37 -6.90 -2.24 -3.90
CA ILE A 37 -6.13 -2.60 -2.71
C ILE A 37 -7.12 -2.84 -1.59
N LEU A 38 -7.05 -4.02 -1.00
CA LEU A 38 -7.87 -4.43 0.14
C LEU A 38 -6.99 -4.39 1.40
N ILE A 39 -7.46 -3.74 2.45
CA ILE A 39 -6.77 -3.77 3.75
C ILE A 39 -7.25 -5.02 4.48
N LEU A 40 -6.33 -5.93 4.78
CA LEU A 40 -6.63 -7.18 5.49
C LEU A 40 -6.66 -6.93 7.00
N ASP A 41 -5.73 -6.12 7.52
CA ASP A 41 -5.61 -5.87 8.96
C ASP A 41 -5.34 -4.38 9.25
N HIS A 42 -6.42 -3.63 9.40
CA HIS A 42 -6.37 -2.19 9.69
C HIS A 42 -5.82 -1.88 11.08
N LEU A 43 -5.99 -2.77 12.06
CA LEU A 43 -5.49 -2.59 13.43
C LEU A 43 -3.98 -2.71 13.45
N LYS A 44 -3.44 -3.73 12.79
CA LYS A 44 -2.00 -3.95 12.67
C LYS A 44 -1.34 -2.81 11.89
N LEU A 45 -1.98 -2.33 10.83
CA LEU A 45 -1.53 -1.16 10.06
C LEU A 45 -1.54 0.14 10.89
N HIS A 46 -2.55 0.34 11.75
CA HIS A 46 -2.61 1.50 12.64
C HIS A 46 -1.59 1.44 13.78
N THR A 47 -1.20 0.23 14.18
CA THR A 47 -0.22 0.00 15.25
C THR A 47 1.22 0.02 14.73
N MET A 48 1.44 0.13 13.41
CA MET A 48 2.75 0.44 12.82
C MET A 48 3.15 1.88 13.14
N LYS A 49 3.55 2.10 14.39
CA LYS A 49 4.36 3.25 14.79
C LYS A 49 5.79 3.01 14.30
N ASN A 50 6.28 3.90 13.44
CA ASN A 50 7.70 4.09 13.22
C ASN A 50 8.38 4.49 14.52
#